data_AF-A0A8I3AYB6-F1
#
_entry.id   AF-A0A8I3AYB6-F1
#
_cell.length_a   1.000
_cell.length_b   1.000
_cell.length_c   1.000
_cell.angle_alpha   90.00
_cell.angle_beta   90.00
_cell.angle_gamma   90.00
#
_symmetry.space_group_name_H-M   'P 1'
#
loop_
_entity.id
_entity.type
_entity.pdbx_description
1 polymer ?
#
loop_
_entity_poly.entity_id
_entity_poly.type
_entity_poly.pdbx_seq_one_letter_code
_entity_poly.pdbx_strand_id
1 'polypeptide(L)'
;MTAKQEEQDGGCFATTFERKHYSRNGAFVKRSLRPREFRTGYRGLHIPRLNKERLMNEAESLRFIRSHTDVPVPTVYCDFQDDEAYYLITEYVEGVGMSELAEDQKATQNVVVNPETLRINAIIDWEYAGFFPPRFEWPFFNRLGPSVAIHDEIDDASSILEFLTSQKVDRYSSQLDKSQGRCT
;
A
#
# COMPACT_ATOMS: atom_id res chain seq x y z
N MET A 1 -9.70 -14.17 -35.14
CA MET A 1 -8.34 -13.83 -35.61
C MET A 1 -8.03 -12.47 -35.01
N THR A 2 -7.01 -12.24 -34.17
CA THR A 2 -5.71 -12.89 -33.94
C THR A 2 -5.34 -12.74 -32.46
N ALA A 3 -5.22 -13.82 -31.68
CA ALA A 3 -3.93 -14.34 -31.21
C ALA A 3 -2.73 -13.41 -31.49
N LYS A 4 -2.48 -12.39 -30.65
CA LYS A 4 -1.19 -11.66 -30.48
C LYS A 4 -1.28 -10.49 -29.48
N GLN A 5 -1.77 -10.71 -28.26
CA GLN A 5 -1.68 -9.66 -27.21
C GLN A 5 -1.40 -10.19 -25.80
N GLU A 6 -0.87 -11.41 -25.73
CA GLU A 6 -0.34 -12.03 -24.52
C GLU A 6 1.07 -12.56 -24.83
N GLU A 7 1.99 -11.67 -25.20
CA GLU A 7 3.33 -11.89 -24.68
C GLU A 7 3.19 -11.73 -23.17
N GLN A 8 3.34 -12.85 -22.44
CA GLN A 8 3.36 -12.90 -20.98
C GLN A 8 4.05 -11.65 -20.44
N ASP A 9 3.32 -10.83 -19.67
CA ASP A 9 3.78 -9.58 -19.05
C ASP A 9 4.98 -9.91 -18.14
N GLY A 10 6.16 -10.03 -18.76
CA GLY A 10 7.23 -10.94 -18.35
C GLY A 10 7.75 -10.63 -16.96
N GLY A 11 7.28 -11.38 -15.96
CA GLY A 11 7.62 -11.20 -14.55
C GLY A 11 6.45 -10.81 -13.63
N CYS A 12 5.24 -10.59 -14.16
CA CYS A 12 4.05 -10.39 -13.34
C CYS A 12 3.61 -11.70 -12.71
N PHE A 13 3.74 -11.83 -11.39
CA PHE A 13 3.33 -13.05 -10.67
C PHE A 13 1.94 -12.94 -10.04
N ALA A 14 1.41 -11.72 -9.85
CA ALA A 14 0.06 -11.52 -9.31
C ALA A 14 -0.62 -10.28 -9.89
N THR A 15 -1.91 -10.37 -10.18
CA THR A 15 -2.74 -9.23 -10.59
C THR A 15 -4.03 -9.20 -9.77
N THR A 16 -4.22 -8.14 -8.98
CA THR A 16 -5.44 -7.89 -8.22
C THR A 16 -6.38 -6.96 -9.00
N PHE A 17 -7.53 -6.63 -8.42
CA PHE A 17 -8.40 -5.58 -8.95
C PHE A 17 -7.79 -4.18 -8.85
N GLU A 18 -6.72 -4.01 -8.06
CA GLU A 18 -6.04 -2.72 -7.90
C GLU A 18 -4.73 -2.65 -8.67
N ARG A 19 -3.89 -3.69 -8.65
CA ARG A 19 -2.50 -3.58 -9.08
C ARG A 19 -1.91 -4.89 -9.61
N LYS A 20 -0.83 -4.76 -10.38
CA LYS A 20 0.04 -5.87 -10.77
C LYS A 20 1.29 -5.89 -9.89
N HIS A 21 1.78 -7.09 -9.61
CA HIS A 21 2.97 -7.34 -8.81
C HIS A 21 3.99 -8.12 -9.62
N TYR A 22 5.24 -7.68 -9.52
CA TYR A 22 6.38 -8.29 -10.21
C TYR A 22 7.51 -8.52 -9.22
N SER A 23 8.30 -9.55 -9.46
CA SER A 23 9.56 -9.76 -8.74
C SER A 23 10.63 -10.14 -9.76
N ARG A 24 11.75 -9.40 -9.76
CA ARG A 24 12.86 -9.65 -10.68
C ARG A 24 14.16 -9.05 -10.14
N ASN A 25 15.25 -9.82 -10.23
CA ASN A 25 16.61 -9.37 -9.89
C ASN A 25 16.74 -8.73 -8.49
N GLY A 26 16.08 -9.32 -7.47
CA GLY A 26 16.12 -8.78 -6.11
C GLY A 26 15.28 -7.51 -5.90
N ALA A 27 14.44 -7.14 -6.86
CA ALA A 27 13.47 -6.05 -6.72
C ALA A 27 12.04 -6.58 -6.71
N PHE A 28 11.20 -5.93 -5.90
CA PHE A 28 9.77 -6.09 -5.86
C PHE A 28 9.10 -4.86 -6.48
N VAL A 29 8.11 -5.07 -7.34
CA VAL A 29 7.43 -3.98 -8.03
C VAL A 29 5.94 -4.06 -7.78
N LYS A 30 5.37 -2.98 -7.25
CA LYS A 30 3.93 -2.71 -7.26
C LYS A 30 3.63 -1.74 -8.39
N ARG A 31 2.68 -2.09 -9.26
CA ARG A 31 2.24 -1.23 -10.36
C ARG A 31 0.72 -1.06 -10.35
N SER A 32 0.23 0.16 -10.28
CA SER A 32 -1.21 0.42 -10.40
C SER A 32 -1.73 -0.09 -11.75
N LEU A 33 -2.98 -0.57 -11.79
CA LEU A 33 -3.61 -0.87 -13.08
C LEU A 33 -3.75 0.41 -13.91
N ARG A 34 -3.58 0.28 -15.22
CA ARG A 34 -3.92 1.31 -16.19
C ARG A 34 -5.44 1.37 -16.36
N PRO A 35 -6.02 2.49 -16.82
CA PRO A 35 -7.45 2.56 -17.11
C PRO A 35 -7.95 1.46 -18.05
N ARG A 36 -7.15 1.15 -19.08
CA ARG A 36 -7.41 0.05 -20.03
C ARG A 36 -7.31 -1.36 -19.44
N GLU A 37 -6.72 -1.50 -18.25
CA GLU A 37 -6.58 -2.78 -17.53
C GLU A 37 -7.64 -2.96 -16.44
N PHE A 38 -8.51 -1.97 -16.21
CA PHE A 38 -9.60 -2.07 -15.25
C PHE A 38 -10.57 -3.18 -15.64
N ARG A 39 -11.08 -3.89 -14.62
CA ARG A 39 -11.91 -5.08 -14.79
C ARG A 39 -13.35 -4.79 -14.41
N THR A 40 -14.29 -5.34 -15.16
CA THR A 40 -15.72 -5.28 -14.83
C THR A 40 -16.07 -6.40 -13.88
N GLY A 41 -16.62 -6.04 -12.71
CA GLY A 41 -17.23 -6.98 -11.78
C GLY A 41 -18.76 -6.97 -11.89
N TYR A 42 -19.44 -7.66 -10.98
CA TYR A 42 -20.91 -7.73 -10.95
C TYR A 42 -21.59 -6.36 -10.71
N ARG A 43 -20.87 -5.38 -10.14
CA ARG A 43 -21.34 -4.00 -9.93
C ARG A 43 -20.92 -3.03 -11.03
N GLY A 44 -20.40 -3.54 -12.16
CA GLY A 44 -19.87 -2.72 -13.25
C GLY A 44 -18.34 -2.57 -13.21
N LEU A 45 -17.82 -1.57 -13.92
CA LEU A 45 -16.39 -1.32 -14.03
C LEU A 45 -15.79 -0.97 -12.67
N HIS A 46 -14.83 -1.76 -12.20
CA HIS A 46 -14.11 -1.47 -10.97
C HIS A 46 -12.97 -0.49 -11.26
N ILE A 47 -13.08 0.72 -10.69
CA ILE A 47 -12.05 1.76 -10.76
C ILE A 47 -11.32 1.78 -9.40
N PRO A 48 -10.01 1.43 -9.35
CA PRO A 48 -9.24 1.46 -8.11
C PRO A 48 -9.20 2.86 -7.51
N ARG A 49 -9.60 3.01 -6.25
CA ARG A 49 -9.65 4.32 -5.58
C ARG A 49 -8.25 4.75 -5.12
N LEU A 50 -7.84 5.95 -5.53
CA LEU A 50 -6.62 6.62 -5.04
C LEU A 50 -5.36 5.75 -5.10
N ASN A 51 -5.29 4.87 -6.09
CA ASN A 51 -4.28 3.81 -6.14
C ASN A 51 -2.87 4.37 -6.39
N LYS A 52 -2.77 5.44 -7.18
CA LYS A 52 -1.53 6.20 -7.35
C LYS A 52 -1.09 6.81 -6.02
N GLU A 53 -1.98 7.53 -5.35
CA GLU A 53 -1.70 8.23 -4.10
C GLU A 53 -1.32 7.26 -2.98
N ARG A 54 -1.93 6.07 -2.93
CA ARG A 54 -1.57 5.01 -1.97
C ARG A 54 -0.16 4.48 -2.20
N LEU A 55 0.23 4.25 -3.46
CA LEU A 55 1.61 3.85 -3.77
C LEU A 55 2.62 4.96 -3.48
N MET A 56 2.26 6.22 -3.69
CA MET A 56 3.09 7.37 -3.28
C MET A 56 3.25 7.43 -1.75
N ASN A 57 2.16 7.23 -1.01
CA ASN A 57 2.19 7.18 0.45
C ASN A 57 3.07 6.04 0.95
N GLU A 58 3.00 4.86 0.32
CA GLU A 58 3.88 3.74 0.66
C GLU A 58 5.35 4.10 0.45
N ALA A 59 5.70 4.68 -0.71
CA ALA A 59 7.06 5.10 -1.02
C ALA A 59 7.61 6.09 0.02
N GLU A 60 6.84 7.12 0.34
CA GLU A 60 7.24 8.14 1.32
C GLU A 60 7.31 7.58 2.74
N SER A 61 6.37 6.70 3.13
CA SER A 61 6.39 6.05 4.44
C SER A 61 7.62 5.17 4.62
N LEU A 62 7.95 4.37 3.61
CA LEU A 62 9.15 3.53 3.61
C LEU A 62 10.43 4.37 3.75
N ARG A 63 10.55 5.47 2.97
CA ARG A 63 11.67 6.41 3.07
C ARG A 63 11.78 7.05 4.45
N PHE A 64 10.64 7.50 4.99
CA PHE A 64 10.59 8.13 6.31
C PHE A 64 11.03 7.17 7.41
N ILE A 65 10.44 5.97 7.46
CA ILE A 65 10.76 4.96 8.47
C ILE A 65 12.23 4.56 8.41
N ARG A 66 12.76 4.27 7.21
CA ARG A 66 14.17 3.90 7.02
C ARG A 66 15.14 5.00 7.44
N SER A 67 14.79 6.28 7.25
CA SER A 67 15.68 7.40 7.59
C SER A 67 15.60 7.85 9.05
N HIS A 68 14.52 7.50 9.77
CA HIS A 68 14.25 8.01 11.11
C HIS A 68 14.17 6.93 12.20
N THR A 69 14.24 5.65 11.84
CA THR A 69 14.10 4.53 12.78
C THR A 69 14.96 3.34 12.37
N ASP A 70 15.14 2.40 13.30
CA ASP A 70 15.78 1.10 13.04
C ASP A 70 14.77 0.00 12.63
N VAL A 71 13.51 0.37 12.37
CA VAL A 71 12.49 -0.60 11.93
C VAL A 71 12.89 -1.13 10.55
N PRO A 72 13.00 -2.46 10.38
CA PRO A 72 13.39 -3.04 9.10
C PRO A 72 12.25 -2.88 8.10
N VAL A 73 12.49 -2.14 7.02
CA VAL A 73 11.58 -1.94 5.90
C VAL A 73 12.34 -2.07 4.58
N PRO A 74 11.68 -2.44 3.46
CA PRO A 74 12.33 -2.51 2.15
C PRO A 74 12.92 -1.16 1.73
N THR A 75 14.09 -1.18 1.10
CA THR A 75 14.63 0.00 0.42
C THR A 75 13.71 0.40 -0.74
N VAL A 76 13.32 1.67 -0.84
CA VAL A 76 12.72 2.20 -2.07
C VAL A 76 13.83 2.50 -3.06
N TYR A 77 13.85 1.81 -4.21
CA TYR A 77 14.80 2.10 -5.28
C TYR A 77 14.34 3.29 -6.11
N CYS A 78 13.07 3.29 -6.52
CA CYS A 78 12.43 4.42 -7.17
C CYS A 78 10.91 4.27 -7.22
N ASP A 79 10.22 5.36 -7.47
CA ASP A 79 8.81 5.40 -7.81
C ASP A 79 8.55 6.46 -8.86
N PHE A 80 7.68 6.16 -9.83
CA PHE A 80 7.44 7.03 -10.98
C PHE A 80 6.12 6.70 -11.67
N GLN A 81 5.67 7.62 -12.53
CA GLN A 81 4.53 7.40 -13.39
C GLN A 81 5.00 7.13 -14.83
N ASP A 82 4.47 6.07 -15.45
CA ASP A 82 4.70 5.73 -16.84
C ASP A 82 3.46 5.05 -17.43
N ASP A 83 3.11 5.37 -18.69
CA ASP A 83 1.98 4.79 -19.42
C ASP A 83 0.69 4.63 -18.57
N GLU A 84 0.26 5.74 -17.96
CA GLU A 84 -0.93 5.86 -17.09
C GLU A 84 -0.93 4.96 -15.84
N ALA A 85 0.19 4.32 -15.52
CA ALA A 85 0.39 3.54 -14.31
C ALA A 85 1.42 4.21 -13.39
N TYR A 86 1.24 4.03 -12.09
CA TYR A 86 2.24 4.37 -11.09
C TYR A 86 3.01 3.12 -10.70
N TYR A 87 4.33 3.26 -10.59
CA TYR A 87 5.26 2.20 -10.24
C TYR A 87 5.93 2.54 -8.93
N LEU A 88 5.96 1.58 -8.02
CA LEU A 88 6.81 1.58 -6.84
C LEU A 88 7.73 0.37 -6.93
N ILE A 89 9.04 0.64 -6.98
CA ILE A 89 10.09 -0.38 -7.06
C ILE A 89 10.87 -0.35 -5.75
N THR A 90 10.85 -1.47 -5.05
CA THR A 90 11.54 -1.66 -3.78
C THR A 90 12.49 -2.85 -3.83
N GLU A 91 13.33 -2.95 -2.80
CA GLU A 91 14.03 -4.18 -2.45
C GLU A 91 13.05 -5.34 -2.31
N TYR A 92 13.40 -6.49 -2.87
CA TYR A 92 12.76 -7.76 -2.56
C TYR A 92 13.38 -8.30 -1.27
N VAL A 93 12.56 -8.45 -0.24
CA VAL A 93 13.03 -8.98 1.06
C VAL A 93 12.82 -10.48 1.07
N GLU A 94 13.91 -11.24 1.19
CA GLU A 94 13.85 -12.68 1.33
C GLU A 94 13.24 -13.09 2.68
N GLY A 95 12.40 -14.12 2.66
CA GLY A 95 11.74 -14.66 3.84
C GLY A 95 10.38 -15.23 3.51
N VAL A 96 9.63 -15.57 4.55
CA VAL A 96 8.23 -16.01 4.45
C VAL A 96 7.34 -15.03 5.19
N GLY A 97 6.11 -14.85 4.71
CA GLY A 97 5.09 -14.16 5.49
C GLY A 97 4.79 -14.96 6.75
N MET A 98 4.54 -14.27 7.87
CA MET A 98 4.19 -14.98 9.11
C MET A 98 2.92 -15.85 8.98
N SER A 99 2.05 -15.60 8.00
CA SER A 99 0.90 -16.47 7.69
C SER A 99 1.26 -17.85 7.13
N GLU A 100 2.48 -18.01 6.63
CA GLU A 100 2.99 -19.27 6.07
C GLU A 100 3.68 -20.15 7.13
N LEU A 101 3.82 -19.65 8.36
CA LEU A 101 4.39 -20.40 9.48
C LEU A 101 3.36 -21.39 10.08
N ALA A 102 3.85 -22.25 10.97
CA ALA A 102 3.02 -23.17 11.75
C ALA A 102 1.94 -22.42 12.52
N GLU A 103 0.80 -23.08 12.79
CA GLU A 103 -0.41 -22.43 13.33
C GLU A 103 -0.18 -21.67 14.64
N ASP A 104 0.73 -22.16 15.49
CA ASP A 104 1.13 -21.55 16.76
C ASP A 104 2.06 -20.34 16.61
N GLN A 105 2.52 -20.04 15.39
CA GLN A 105 3.44 -18.95 15.04
C GLN A 105 2.85 -17.92 14.09
N LYS A 106 1.57 -18.09 13.69
CA LYS A 106 0.92 -17.19 12.75
C LYS A 106 0.59 -15.84 13.39
N ALA A 107 1.06 -14.78 12.76
CA ALA A 107 0.53 -13.43 12.91
C ALA A 107 0.55 -12.72 11.55
N THR A 108 -0.15 -11.59 11.47
CA THR A 108 -0.31 -10.62 10.36
C THR A 108 0.50 -10.85 9.06
N GLN A 109 -0.14 -10.72 7.90
CA GLN A 109 0.44 -10.92 6.55
C GLN A 109 1.56 -9.93 6.17
N ASN A 110 1.78 -8.87 6.95
CA ASN A 110 2.64 -7.74 6.59
C ASN A 110 4.04 -7.79 7.23
N VAL A 111 4.42 -8.92 7.80
CA VAL A 111 5.74 -9.13 8.41
C VAL A 111 6.42 -10.29 7.69
N VAL A 112 7.59 -9.99 7.11
CA VAL A 112 8.47 -10.97 6.47
C VAL A 112 9.52 -11.40 7.47
N VAL A 113 9.62 -12.70 7.72
CA VAL A 113 10.59 -13.27 8.67
C VAL A 113 11.50 -14.29 8.00
N ASN A 114 12.67 -14.49 8.58
CA ASN A 114 13.50 -15.65 8.28
C ASN A 114 12.86 -16.91 8.91
N PRO A 115 12.52 -17.96 8.13
CA PRO A 115 11.78 -19.12 8.65
C PRO A 115 12.57 -19.99 9.64
N GLU A 116 13.91 -19.94 9.61
CA GLU A 116 14.76 -20.75 10.49
C GLU A 116 14.99 -20.08 11.85
N THR A 117 15.11 -18.75 11.85
CA THR A 117 15.50 -17.96 13.03
C THR A 117 14.36 -17.15 13.64
N LEU A 118 13.24 -17.02 12.91
CA LEU A 118 12.09 -16.16 13.21
C LEU A 118 12.44 -14.67 13.39
N ARG A 119 13.63 -14.25 12.94
CA ARG A 119 14.00 -12.84 12.91
C ARG A 119 13.19 -12.10 11.86
N ILE A 120 12.74 -10.90 12.21
CA ILE A 120 12.04 -10.00 11.30
C ILE A 120 13.06 -9.48 10.27
N ASN A 121 12.80 -9.76 9.00
CA ASN A 121 13.58 -9.25 7.89
C ASN A 121 13.00 -7.93 7.36
N ALA A 122 11.66 -7.78 7.35
CA ALA A 122 11.01 -6.51 7.06
C ALA A 122 9.55 -6.45 7.51
N ILE A 123 9.06 -5.24 7.77
CA ILE A 123 7.65 -4.89 7.83
C ILE A 123 7.28 -4.19 6.51
N ILE A 124 6.24 -4.67 5.84
CA ILE A 124 5.84 -4.24 4.49
C ILE A 124 4.42 -3.64 4.49
N ASP A 125 4.02 -3.10 3.34
CA ASP A 125 2.66 -2.62 3.07
C ASP A 125 2.22 -1.40 3.91
N TRP A 126 3.07 -0.36 3.89
CA TRP A 126 2.86 0.91 4.61
C TRP A 126 1.99 1.92 3.82
N GLU A 127 1.26 1.48 2.80
CA GLU A 127 0.46 2.39 1.94
C GLU A 127 -0.65 3.14 2.68
N TYR A 128 -1.06 2.61 3.83
CA TYR A 128 -2.04 3.20 4.74
C TYR A 128 -1.43 3.79 6.01
N ALA A 129 -0.11 3.91 6.11
CA ALA A 129 0.54 4.48 7.29
C ALA A 129 0.09 5.93 7.52
N GLY A 130 -0.25 6.25 8.77
CA GLY A 130 -0.72 7.59 9.15
C GLY A 130 -1.21 7.62 10.60
N PHE A 131 -1.40 8.82 11.14
CA PHE A 131 -2.03 9.01 12.44
C PHE A 131 -3.54 9.03 12.25
N PHE A 132 -4.21 7.94 12.64
CA PHE A 132 -5.67 7.87 12.64
C PHE A 132 -6.23 8.15 14.03
N PRO A 133 -7.41 8.78 14.15
CA PRO A 133 -8.09 8.88 15.43
C PRO A 133 -8.27 7.50 16.09
N PRO A 134 -8.16 7.36 17.43
CA PRO A 134 -8.16 6.06 18.12
C PRO A 134 -9.36 5.14 17.82
N ARG A 135 -10.50 5.72 17.44
CA ARG A 135 -11.69 4.95 17.01
C ARG A 135 -11.51 4.15 15.71
N PHE A 136 -10.41 4.38 14.99
CA PHE A 136 -10.06 3.74 13.72
C PHE A 136 -8.87 2.77 13.84
N GLU A 137 -8.23 2.69 15.01
CA GLU A 137 -7.17 1.73 15.29
C GLU A 137 -7.78 0.49 15.94
N TRP A 138 -8.36 -0.39 15.12
CA TRP A 138 -8.84 -1.67 15.62
C TRP A 138 -7.67 -2.66 15.76
N PRO A 139 -7.61 -3.45 16.86
CA PRO A 139 -6.46 -4.31 17.14
C PRO A 139 -6.50 -5.59 16.30
N PHE A 140 -6.44 -5.44 14.96
CA PHE A 140 -6.47 -6.54 13.99
C PHE A 140 -5.33 -7.53 14.19
N PHE A 141 -4.23 -7.13 14.86
CA PHE A 141 -3.13 -8.03 15.24
C PHE A 141 -3.54 -9.17 16.18
N ASN A 142 -4.67 -9.04 16.90
CA ASN A 142 -5.24 -10.11 17.71
C ASN A 142 -6.10 -11.10 16.89
N ARG A 143 -6.32 -10.84 15.60
CA ARG A 143 -7.17 -11.63 14.70
C ARG A 143 -6.32 -12.28 13.61
N LEU A 144 -6.52 -13.59 13.39
CA LEU A 144 -5.94 -14.28 12.24
C LEU A 144 -6.64 -13.84 10.95
N GLY A 145 -5.87 -13.55 9.90
CA GLY A 145 -6.39 -13.15 8.58
C GLY A 145 -6.03 -11.72 8.17
N PRO A 146 -6.60 -11.20 7.07
CA PRO A 146 -6.29 -9.87 6.55
C PRO A 146 -6.87 -8.75 7.43
N SER A 147 -6.16 -7.62 7.46
CA SER A 147 -6.52 -6.39 8.18
C SER A 147 -7.60 -5.58 7.44
N VAL A 148 -8.75 -6.21 7.21
CA VAL A 148 -9.95 -5.60 6.61
C VAL A 148 -11.18 -5.97 7.42
N ALA A 149 -12.23 -5.15 7.39
CA ALA A 149 -13.51 -5.49 8.02
C ALA A 149 -14.05 -6.81 7.43
N ILE A 150 -14.36 -7.78 8.30
CA ILE A 150 -14.96 -9.08 7.91
C ILE A 150 -16.37 -9.25 8.50
N HIS A 151 -17.24 -9.97 7.81
CA HIS A 151 -18.59 -10.31 8.30
C HIS A 151 -19.41 -9.07 8.73
N ASP A 152 -19.81 -9.00 10.00
CA ASP A 152 -20.64 -7.95 10.60
C ASP A 152 -19.81 -6.80 11.21
N GLU A 153 -18.49 -6.80 10.99
CA GLU A 153 -17.62 -5.69 11.36
C GLU A 153 -18.01 -4.42 10.58
N ILE A 154 -17.96 -3.26 11.23
CA ILE A 154 -18.28 -1.99 10.59
C ILE A 154 -17.14 -1.64 9.61
N ASP A 155 -17.44 -1.65 8.31
CA ASP A 155 -16.56 -1.08 7.28
C ASP A 155 -16.63 0.45 7.36
N ASP A 156 -15.69 1.03 8.09
CA ASP A 156 -15.59 2.46 8.37
C ASP A 156 -14.79 3.23 7.30
N ALA A 157 -14.38 2.57 6.19
CA ALA A 157 -13.57 3.17 5.13
C ALA A 157 -14.16 4.47 4.56
N SER A 158 -15.50 4.57 4.49
CA SER A 158 -16.18 5.78 4.02
C SER A 158 -16.09 6.93 5.02
N SER A 159 -16.15 6.63 6.32
CA SER A 159 -15.98 7.63 7.38
C SER A 159 -14.52 8.07 7.53
N ILE A 160 -13.57 7.18 7.21
CA ILE A 160 -12.14 7.51 7.09
C ILE A 160 -11.94 8.48 5.93
N LEU A 161 -12.53 8.21 4.77
CA LEU A 161 -12.44 9.11 3.62
C LEU A 161 -13.02 10.48 3.95
N GLU A 162 -14.19 10.55 4.60
CA GLU A 162 -14.80 11.81 5.04
C GLU A 162 -13.87 12.58 6.00
N PHE A 163 -13.32 11.92 7.02
CA PHE A 163 -12.38 12.53 7.95
C PHE A 163 -11.10 13.04 7.25
N LEU A 164 -10.49 12.25 6.36
CA LEU A 164 -9.28 12.66 5.66
C LEU A 164 -9.54 13.82 4.69
N THR A 165 -10.72 13.86 4.07
CA THR A 165 -11.11 14.95 3.17
C THR A 165 -11.46 16.24 3.91
N SER A 166 -12.05 16.17 5.11
CA SER A 166 -12.34 17.36 5.92
C SER A 166 -11.05 18.06 6.37
N GLN A 167 -9.98 17.31 6.65
CA GLN A 167 -8.67 17.85 7.00
C GLN A 167 -7.92 18.54 5.84
N LYS A 168 -8.31 18.31 4.59
CA LYS A 168 -7.73 19.03 3.42
C LYS A 168 -8.21 20.48 3.34
N VAL A 169 -9.39 20.79 3.88
CA VAL A 169 -9.96 22.14 3.87
C VAL A 169 -9.17 23.07 4.81
N ASP A 170 -8.65 22.54 5.92
CA ASP A 170 -7.94 23.33 6.93
C ASP A 170 -6.51 23.72 6.53
N ARG A 171 -5.85 22.92 5.67
CA ARG A 171 -4.47 23.21 5.23
C ARG A 171 -4.34 24.29 4.15
N TYR A 172 -5.40 24.59 3.40
CA TYR A 172 -5.41 25.72 2.45
C TYR A 172 -5.86 27.04 3.08
N SER A 173 -6.72 27.01 4.10
CA SER A 173 -7.13 28.23 4.84
C SER A 173 -5.99 28.81 5.69
N SER A 174 -5.09 27.97 6.20
CA SER A 174 -3.96 28.40 7.05
C SER A 174 -2.74 28.94 6.28
N GLN A 175 -2.69 28.80 4.95
CA GLN A 175 -1.65 29.41 4.11
C GLN A 175 -2.05 30.79 3.57
N LEU A 176 -3.34 31.10 3.43
CA LEU A 176 -3.79 32.43 2.98
C LEU A 176 -3.65 33.50 4.08
N ASP A 177 -3.78 33.13 5.36
CA ASP A 177 -3.72 34.07 6.49
C ASP A 177 -2.29 34.55 6.83
N LYS A 178 -1.25 33.82 6.42
CA LYS A 178 0.16 34.20 6.67
C LYS A 178 0.75 35.14 5.62
N SER A 179 0.00 35.49 4.57
CA SER A 179 0.48 36.35 3.48
C SER A 179 0.05 37.83 3.57
N GLN A 180 -0.79 38.21 4.54
CA GLN A 180 -1.29 39.60 4.70
C GLN A 180 -0.83 40.31 5.98
N GLY A 181 0.43 40.14 6.37
CA GLY A 181 0.91 40.72 7.63
C GLY A 181 2.38 41.14 7.66
N ARG A 182 2.86 41.93 6.68
CA ARG A 182 3.94 42.93 6.86
C ARG A 182 4.23 43.73 5.58
N CYS A 183 3.74 44.96 5.55
CA CYS A 183 4.47 46.10 4.97
C CYS A 183 4.09 47.34 5.78
N THR A 184 5.13 47.92 6.40
CA THR A 184 5.27 49.27 7.02
C THR A 184 4.08 49.88 7.72
#